data_AF-A0A9D6M067-F1
#
_entry.id   AF-A0A9D6M067-F1
#
_cell.length_a   1.000
_cell.length_b   1.000
_cell.length_c   1.000
_cell.angle_alpha   90.00
_cell.angle_beta   90.00
_cell.angle_gamma   90.00
#
_symmetry.space_group_name_H-M   'P 1'
#
loop_
_entity.id
_entity.type
_entity.pdbx_description
1 polymer ?
#
loop_
_entity_poly.entity_id
_entity_poly.type
_entity_poly.pdbx_seq_one_letter_code
_entity_poly.pdbx_strand_id
1 'polypeptide(L)' 'IRHAAKLMLEHKIGGLPVMDQGKLVGIITESDIFRVLVQESEIDLRAEYFKIEQATGG' A
#
# COMPACT_ATOMS: atom_id res chain seq x y z
N ILE A 1 -0.85 -2.96 6.70
CA ILE A 1 -0.95 -3.47 5.30
C ILE A 1 -0.05 -4.68 5.04
N ARG A 2 1.28 -4.61 5.26
CA ARG A 2 2.20 -5.74 4.99
C ARG A 2 1.80 -7.09 5.62
N HIS A 3 1.34 -7.07 6.88
CA HIS A 3 0.88 -8.29 7.56
C HIS A 3 -0.40 -8.87 6.93
N ALA A 4 -1.39 -8.02 6.62
CA ALA A 4 -2.60 -8.41 5.91
C ALA A 4 -2.30 -9.01 4.54
N ALA A 5 -1.41 -8.37 3.76
CA ALA A 5 -0.96 -8.87 2.46
C ALA A 5 -0.30 -10.26 2.56
N LYS A 6 0.53 -10.48 3.59
CA LYS A 6 1.16 -11.77 3.85
C LYS A 6 0.13 -12.87 4.14
N LEU A 7 -0.84 -12.60 5.02
CA LEU A 7 -1.92 -13.55 5.33
C LEU A 7 -2.77 -13.86 4.09
N MET A 8 -3.11 -12.84 3.29
CA MET A 8 -3.84 -13.02 2.04
C MET A 8 -3.11 -13.96 1.08
N LEU A 9 -1.80 -13.78 0.93
CA LEU A 9 -0.96 -14.62 0.05
C LEU A 9 -0.82 -16.05 0.58
N GLU A 10 -0.51 -16.22 1.87
CA GLU A 10 -0.30 -17.53 2.50
C GLU A 10 -1.57 -18.39 2.45
N HIS A 11 -2.73 -17.77 2.64
CA HIS A 11 -4.02 -18.47 2.73
C HIS A 11 -4.86 -18.39 1.45
N LYS A 12 -4.35 -17.75 0.39
CA LYS A 12 -5.05 -17.56 -0.90
C LYS A 12 -6.44 -16.91 -0.76
N ILE A 13 -6.52 -15.88 0.07
CA ILE A 13 -7.75 -15.13 0.34
C ILE A 13 -7.63 -13.71 -0.21
N GLY A 14 -8.57 -13.32 -1.06
CA GLY A 14 -8.54 -12.02 -1.75
C GLY A 14 -9.00 -10.83 -0.91
N GLY A 15 -9.41 -11.06 0.35
CA GLY A 15 -9.88 -10.01 1.24
C GLY A 15 -9.92 -10.42 2.71
N LEU A 16 -9.86 -9.42 3.59
CA LEU A 16 -9.93 -9.58 5.03
C LEU A 16 -10.96 -8.61 5.63
N PRO A 17 -11.77 -9.05 6.60
CA PRO A 17 -12.70 -8.16 7.29
C PRO A 17 -11.92 -7.19 8.19
N VAL A 18 -12.41 -5.95 8.26
CA VAL A 18 -11.94 -4.95 9.23
C VAL A 18 -12.97 -4.89 10.35
N MET A 19 -12.50 -5.14 11.57
CA MET A 19 -13.34 -5.19 12.77
C MET A 19 -13.03 -3.98 13.66
N ASP A 20 -14.05 -3.33 14.18
CA ASP A 20 -13.95 -2.31 15.23
C ASP A 20 -14.90 -2.65 16.36
N GLN A 21 -14.36 -2.82 17.58
CA GLN A 21 -15.14 -3.22 18.76
C GLN A 21 -16.10 -4.40 18.53
N GLY A 22 -15.65 -5.41 17.78
CA GLY A 22 -16.44 -6.59 17.44
C GLY A 22 -17.48 -6.39 16.33
N LYS A 23 -17.56 -5.20 15.73
CA LYS A 23 -18.41 -4.89 14.59
C LYS A 23 -17.60 -4.95 13.30
N LEU A 24 -18.18 -5.54 12.26
CA LEU A 24 -17.64 -5.45 10.90
C LEU A 24 -17.83 -4.02 10.39
N VAL A 25 -16.73 -3.31 10.15
CA VAL A 25 -16.74 -1.92 9.66
C VAL A 25 -16.27 -1.78 8.22
N GLY A 26 -15.74 -2.85 7.61
CA GLY A 26 -15.34 -2.84 6.22
C GLY A 26 -14.62 -4.11 5.80
N ILE A 27 -14.16 -4.10 4.55
CA ILE A 27 -13.36 -5.17 3.96
C ILE A 27 -12.18 -4.52 3.27
N ILE A 28 -10.99 -5.06 3.48
CA ILE A 28 -9.83 -4.76 2.64
C ILE A 28 -9.66 -5.87 1.62
N THR A 29 -9.28 -5.50 0.40
CA THR A 29 -9.06 -6.42 -0.72
C THR A 29 -7.64 -6.33 -1.24
N GLU A 30 -7.23 -7.29 -2.06
CA GLU A 30 -5.96 -7.22 -2.81
C GLU A 30 -5.85 -5.94 -3.68
N SER A 31 -6.98 -5.43 -4.20
CA SER A 31 -7.00 -4.19 -4.99
C SER A 31 -6.63 -2.96 -4.15
N ASP A 32 -7.03 -2.93 -2.88
CA ASP A 32 -6.66 -1.86 -1.96
C ASP A 32 -5.17 -1.88 -1.65
N ILE A 33 -4.59 -3.07 -1.49
CA ILE A 33 -3.15 -3.25 -1.32
C ILE A 33 -2.40 -2.78 -2.56
N PHE A 34 -2.85 -3.19 -3.75
CA PHE A 34 -2.22 -2.77 -5.01
C PHE A 34 -2.25 -1.24 -5.19
N ARG A 35 -3.38 -0.60 -4.86
CA ARG A 35 -3.52 0.86 -4.92
C ARG A 35 -2.49 1.58 -4.06
N VAL A 36 -2.23 1.08 -2.85
CA VAL A 36 -1.24 1.69 -1.94
C VAL A 36 0.18 1.51 -2.47
N LEU A 37 0.51 0.32 -2.98
CA LEU A 37 1.83 0.04 -3.55
C LEU A 37 2.15 0.90 -4.79
N VAL A 38 1.15 1.10 -5.66
CA VAL A 38 1.32 1.97 -6.84
C VAL A 38 1.50 3.43 -6.42
N GLN A 39 0.76 3.92 -5.42
CA GLN A 39 0.94 5.29 -4.92
C GLN A 39 2.29 5.52 -4.25
N GLU A 40 2.81 4.54 -3.49
CA GLU A 40 4.15 4.66 -2.90
C GLU A 40 5.24 4.77 -3.97
N SER A 41 5.09 4.07 -5.10
CA SER A 41 6.07 4.15 -6.20
C SER A 41 6.14 5.53 -6.88
N GLU A 42 5.03 6.26 -6.96
CA GLU A 42 5.04 7.64 -7.48
C GLU A 42 5.72 8.63 -6.52
N ILE A 43 5.61 8.39 -5.21
CA ILE A 43 6.22 9.26 -4.18
C ILE A 43 7.74 9.06 -4.17
N ASP A 44 8.22 7.82 -4.27
CA ASP A 44 9.65 7.52 -4.31
C ASP A 44 10.33 8.07 -5.57
N LEU A 45 9.70 7.91 -6.75
CA LEU A 45 10.23 8.46 -8.00
C LEU A 45 10.31 9.99 -7.98
N ARG A 46 9.31 10.67 -7.42
CA ARG A 46 9.33 12.13 -7.26
C ARG A 46 10.41 12.59 -6.29
N ALA A 47 10.60 11.88 -5.18
CA ALA A 47 11.65 12.20 -4.21
C ALA A 47 13.05 12.01 -4.81
N GLU A 48 13.24 10.99 -5.64
CA GLU A 48 14.52 10.74 -6.32
C GLU A 48 14.80 11.77 -7.42
N TYR A 49 13.79 12.15 -8.20
CA TYR A 49 13.91 13.21 -9.20
C TYR A 49 14.23 14.57 -8.56
N PHE A 50 13.57 14.90 -7.45
CA PHE A 50 13.83 16.14 -6.71
C PHE A 50 15.27 16.20 -6.16
N LYS A 51 15.82 15.06 -5.70
CA LYS A 51 17.24 14.98 -5.28
C LYS A 51 18.19 15.27 -6.44
N ILE A 52 17.87 14.79 -7.64
CA ILE A 52 18.68 15.01 -8.84
C ILE A 52 18.65 16.50 -9.22
N GLU A 53 17.48 17.13 -9.30
CA GLU A 53 17.36 18.56 -9.65
C GLU A 53 18.13 19.48 -8.68
N GLN A 54 18.07 19.21 -7.38
CA GLN A 54 18.82 19.99 -6.38
C GLN A 54 20.33 19.77 -6.47
N ALA A 55 20.76 18.56 -6.88
CA ALA A 55 22.18 18.22 -6.98
C ALA A 55 22.82 18.72 -8.28
N THR A 56 22.06 18.83 -9.37
CA THR A 56 22.57 19.33 -10.65
C THR A 56 22.63 20.85 -10.70
N GLY A 57 21.91 21.55 -9.81
CA GLY A 57 21.75 23.00 -9.85
C GLY A 57 20.97 23.39 -11.10
N GLY A 58 19.69 23.74 -10.94
CA GLY A 58 18.82 24.13 -12.05
C GLY A 58 19.43 25.19 -12.99
#